data_AF-Q084U0-F1
#
_entry.id   AF-Q084U0-F1
#
_cell.length_a   1.000
_cell.length_b   1.000
_cell.length_c   1.000
_cell.angle_alpha   90.00
_cell.angle_beta   90.00
_cell.angle_gamma   90.00
#
_symmetry.space_group_name_H-M   'P 1'
#
loop_
_entity.id
_entity.type
_entity.pdbx_description
1 polymer ?
#
loop_
_entity_poly.entity_id
_entity_poly.type
_entity_poly.pdbx_seq_one_letter_code
_entity_poly.pdbx_strand_id
1 'polypeptide(L)'
;MCVATITDDLFTTDFFTQVEQRYGSDRVEDFSDWQDTINDGVTLNDYDKLNLANQFANRRIRFVSDSDHWHKSDYWATPLESLGTKGGDCEDFAIFKYFTLKAMGVDESKMRLMYVRALLINEPHMVLIYFEDPKAMPLVLDNLKTKILPANQRRDLKPIYSFNGQGLWLAKAQGLGSNKPTSSGTKSWTDLVNRIENGE
;
A
#
# COMPACT_ATOMS: atom_id res chain seq x y z
N MET A 1 -6.20 22.58 5.96
CA MET A 1 -5.49 21.82 7.01
C MET A 1 -4.15 21.44 6.40
N CYS A 2 -3.04 21.98 6.90
CA CYS A 2 -1.73 21.80 6.28
C CYS A 2 -1.26 20.35 6.43
N VAL A 3 -0.70 19.75 5.37
CA VAL A 3 -0.19 18.37 5.36
C VAL A 3 0.86 18.12 6.45
N ALA A 4 1.57 19.17 6.88
CA ALA A 4 2.51 19.15 8.02
C ALA A 4 1.92 18.60 9.33
N THR A 5 0.60 18.65 9.55
CA THR A 5 0.02 18.12 10.81
C THR A 5 -0.07 16.59 10.82
N ILE A 6 -0.15 15.91 9.67
CA ILE A 6 -0.36 14.45 9.64
C ILE A 6 0.93 13.69 10.00
N THR A 7 2.09 14.17 9.56
CA THR A 7 3.38 13.56 9.89
C THR A 7 3.77 13.83 11.33
N ASP A 8 3.60 15.06 11.82
CA ASP A 8 3.94 15.42 13.20
C ASP A 8 3.06 14.70 14.23
N ASP A 9 1.78 14.41 13.90
CA ASP A 9 0.88 13.67 14.78
C ASP A 9 1.19 12.14 14.82
N LEU A 10 1.77 11.59 13.76
CA LEU A 10 2.07 10.14 13.67
C LEU A 10 3.45 9.80 14.25
N PHE A 11 4.47 10.60 13.93
CA PHE A 11 5.88 10.32 14.24
C PHE A 11 6.34 11.02 15.52
N THR A 12 5.62 10.76 16.62
CA THR A 12 5.94 11.31 17.95
C THR A 12 7.11 10.57 18.62
N THR A 13 7.67 11.14 19.68
CA THR A 13 8.67 10.45 20.52
C THR A 13 8.15 9.11 21.06
N ASP A 14 6.87 9.06 21.46
CA ASP A 14 6.22 7.85 21.95
C ASP A 14 6.07 6.80 20.84
N PHE A 15 5.84 7.23 19.60
CA PHE A 15 5.81 6.33 18.44
C PHE A 15 7.18 5.67 18.24
N PHE A 16 8.27 6.44 18.22
CA PHE A 16 9.61 5.88 18.03
C PHE A 16 10.03 4.96 19.18
N THR A 17 9.63 5.29 20.42
CA THR A 17 9.83 4.42 21.57
C THR A 17 9.10 3.07 21.39
N GLN A 18 7.86 3.09 20.88
CA GLN A 18 7.11 1.86 20.61
C GLN A 18 7.71 1.05 19.46
N VAL A 19 8.21 1.71 18.40
CA VAL A 19 8.91 1.07 17.29
C VAL A 19 10.15 0.34 17.81
N GLU A 20 10.98 1.01 18.62
CA GLU A 20 12.18 0.41 19.21
C GLU A 20 11.82 -0.80 20.08
N GLN A 21 10.82 -0.67 20.96
CA GLN A 21 10.39 -1.76 21.82
C GLN A 21 9.85 -2.97 21.04
N ARG A 22 9.13 -2.73 19.94
CA ARG A 22 8.46 -3.79 19.18
C ARG A 22 9.37 -4.45 18.14
N TYR A 23 10.19 -3.68 17.44
CA TYR A 23 10.94 -4.15 16.29
C TYR A 23 12.47 -4.01 16.45
N GLY A 24 12.94 -3.31 17.49
CA GLY A 24 14.35 -3.09 17.78
C GLY A 24 14.88 -1.74 17.31
N SER A 25 16.02 -1.33 17.86
CA SER A 25 16.67 -0.04 17.61
C SER A 25 16.96 0.22 16.13
N ASP A 26 17.40 -0.82 15.40
CA ASP A 26 17.75 -0.71 13.97
C ASP A 26 16.55 -0.33 13.09
N ARG A 27 15.34 -0.47 13.60
CA ARG A 27 14.11 -0.14 12.86
C ARG A 27 13.75 1.33 13.03
N VAL A 28 14.16 1.96 14.13
CA VAL A 28 13.92 3.40 14.38
C VAL A 28 14.43 4.24 13.22
N GLU A 29 15.62 3.93 12.70
CA GLU A 29 16.21 4.59 11.53
C GLU A 29 15.33 4.42 10.28
N ASP A 30 14.85 3.20 10.00
CA ASP A 30 13.97 2.96 8.84
C ASP A 30 12.65 3.76 8.93
N PHE A 31 12.10 3.94 10.14
CA PHE A 31 10.91 4.79 10.34
C PHE A 31 11.22 6.29 10.28
N SER A 32 12.40 6.72 10.72
CA SER A 32 12.87 8.10 10.55
C SER A 32 13.04 8.42 9.07
N ASP A 33 13.70 7.53 8.32
CA ASP A 33 13.86 7.65 6.87
C ASP A 33 12.50 7.71 6.14
N TRP A 34 11.49 6.99 6.65
CA TRP A 34 10.14 7.04 6.11
C TRP A 34 9.46 8.37 6.39
N GLN A 35 9.60 8.90 7.61
CA GLN A 35 9.11 10.25 7.97
C GLN A 35 9.74 11.31 7.06
N ASP A 36 11.07 11.28 6.89
CA ASP A 36 11.81 12.20 6.03
C ASP A 36 11.34 12.09 4.58
N THR A 37 11.18 10.86 4.07
CA THR A 37 10.66 10.62 2.71
C THR A 37 9.27 11.25 2.52
N ILE A 38 8.38 11.13 3.52
CA ILE A 38 7.05 11.75 3.44
C ILE A 38 7.18 13.28 3.43
N ASN A 39 7.96 13.84 4.37
CA ASN A 39 8.17 15.28 4.51
C ASN A 39 8.75 15.90 3.23
N ASP A 40 9.78 15.29 2.65
CA ASP A 40 10.37 15.69 1.38
C ASP A 40 9.33 15.65 0.25
N GLY A 41 8.47 14.63 0.26
CA GLY A 41 7.44 14.43 -0.73
C GLY A 41 6.36 15.51 -0.75
N VAL A 42 5.99 16.10 0.40
CA VAL A 42 4.81 16.99 0.54
C VAL A 42 4.77 18.10 -0.51
N THR A 43 5.91 18.72 -0.79
CA THR A 43 6.02 19.89 -1.68
C THR A 43 6.22 19.56 -3.16
N LEU A 44 6.43 18.27 -3.48
CA LEU A 44 6.70 17.82 -4.83
C LEU A 44 5.42 17.69 -5.68
N ASN A 45 5.59 17.61 -6.99
CA ASN A 45 4.51 17.21 -7.88
C ASN A 45 4.17 15.72 -7.69
N ASP A 46 3.00 15.29 -8.17
CA ASP A 46 2.54 13.91 -8.00
C ASP A 46 3.54 12.89 -8.58
N TYR A 47 4.12 13.15 -9.75
CA TYR A 47 5.06 12.20 -10.38
C TYR A 47 6.30 11.93 -9.53
N ASP A 48 6.87 12.97 -8.92
CA ASP A 48 8.03 12.83 -8.04
C ASP A 48 7.64 12.14 -6.72
N LYS A 49 6.46 12.43 -6.16
CA LYS A 49 5.89 11.70 -5.01
C LYS A 49 5.77 10.20 -5.30
N LEU A 50 5.20 9.84 -6.46
CA LEU A 50 5.09 8.45 -6.92
C LEU A 50 6.45 7.75 -6.95
N ASN A 51 7.48 8.43 -7.47
CA ASN A 51 8.84 7.89 -7.53
C ASN A 51 9.44 7.68 -6.13
N LEU A 52 9.30 8.64 -5.22
CA LEU A 52 9.80 8.52 -3.85
C LEU A 52 9.15 7.34 -3.13
N ALA A 53 7.81 7.28 -3.08
CA ALA A 53 7.10 6.21 -2.39
C ALA A 53 7.40 4.83 -2.99
N ASN A 54 7.43 4.72 -4.32
CA ASN A 54 7.70 3.46 -4.99
C ASN A 54 9.14 2.98 -4.77
N GLN A 55 10.13 3.87 -4.83
CA GLN A 55 11.52 3.52 -4.57
C GLN A 55 11.77 3.16 -3.12
N PHE A 56 11.17 3.90 -2.18
CA PHE A 56 11.30 3.64 -0.75
C PHE A 56 10.78 2.23 -0.40
N ALA A 57 9.54 1.94 -0.77
CA ALA A 57 8.92 0.63 -0.51
C ALA A 57 9.75 -0.52 -1.12
N ASN A 58 10.13 -0.37 -2.41
CA ASN A 58 10.87 -1.40 -3.13
C ASN A 58 12.31 -1.61 -2.63
N ARG A 59 12.88 -0.69 -1.84
CA ARG A 59 14.21 -0.84 -1.21
C ARG A 59 14.14 -1.32 0.23
N ARG A 60 13.12 -0.90 0.99
CA ARG A 60 13.03 -1.13 2.43
C ARG A 60 12.30 -2.41 2.80
N ILE A 61 11.33 -2.82 1.97
CA ILE A 61 10.52 -4.02 2.18
C ILE A 61 11.07 -5.13 1.27
N ARG A 62 11.22 -6.34 1.82
CA ARG A 62 11.56 -7.55 1.06
C ARG A 62 10.29 -8.33 0.77
N PHE A 63 10.22 -8.92 -0.42
CA PHE A 63 9.15 -9.84 -0.73
C PHE A 63 9.27 -11.11 0.13
N VAL A 64 8.25 -11.39 0.93
CA VAL A 64 8.12 -12.61 1.75
C VAL A 64 6.65 -13.02 1.73
N SER A 65 6.36 -14.28 1.44
CA SER A 65 4.97 -14.77 1.42
C SER A 65 4.34 -14.73 2.83
N ASP A 66 3.01 -14.62 2.91
CA ASP A 66 2.32 -14.64 4.19
C ASP A 66 2.48 -15.93 4.97
N SER A 67 2.64 -17.06 4.27
CA SER A 67 2.87 -18.34 4.92
C SER A 67 4.22 -18.37 5.64
N ASP A 68 5.25 -17.81 5.02
CA ASP A 68 6.59 -17.72 5.60
C ASP A 68 6.68 -16.62 6.67
N HIS A 69 6.01 -15.49 6.43
CA HIS A 69 6.12 -14.29 7.26
C HIS A 69 5.19 -14.31 8.46
N TRP A 70 3.91 -14.59 8.24
CA TRP A 70 2.84 -14.48 9.23
C TRP A 70 2.26 -15.83 9.66
N HIS A 71 2.69 -16.92 9.02
CA HIS A 71 2.12 -18.28 9.19
C HIS A 71 0.62 -18.32 8.93
N LYS A 72 0.18 -17.53 7.94
CA LYS A 72 -1.21 -17.42 7.49
C LYS A 72 -1.28 -17.67 5.99
N SER A 73 -2.47 -18.05 5.52
CA SER A 73 -2.72 -18.20 4.07
C SER A 73 -2.82 -16.85 3.35
N ASP A 74 -3.31 -15.83 4.05
CA ASP A 74 -3.52 -14.46 3.56
C ASP A 74 -3.52 -13.50 4.76
N TYR A 75 -2.68 -12.47 4.75
CA TYR A 75 -2.53 -11.47 5.79
C TYR A 75 -2.06 -10.11 5.24
N TRP A 76 -2.98 -9.15 5.26
CA TRP A 76 -2.70 -7.80 4.77
C TRP A 76 -2.07 -6.94 5.87
N ALA A 77 -0.75 -6.76 5.77
CA ALA A 77 0.03 -6.00 6.72
C ALA A 77 -0.25 -4.49 6.60
N THR A 78 -0.20 -3.80 7.74
CA THR A 78 -0.15 -2.33 7.76
C THR A 78 1.20 -1.82 7.28
N PRO A 79 1.31 -0.54 6.86
CA PRO A 79 2.61 0.05 6.54
C PRO A 79 3.63 -0.05 7.70
N LEU A 80 3.15 0.04 8.95
CA LEU A 80 3.98 -0.14 10.14
C LEU A 80 4.50 -1.57 10.28
N GLU A 81 3.66 -2.56 9.99
CA GLU A 81 4.06 -3.97 10.03
C GLU A 81 5.07 -4.28 8.92
N SER A 82 4.78 -3.90 7.67
CA SER A 82 5.68 -4.20 6.54
C SER A 82 7.06 -3.55 6.69
N LEU A 83 7.12 -2.31 7.19
CA LEU A 83 8.40 -1.64 7.44
C LEU A 83 9.09 -2.16 8.72
N GLY A 84 8.31 -2.42 9.76
CA GLY A 84 8.81 -2.93 11.04
C GLY A 84 9.47 -4.30 10.90
N THR A 85 8.90 -5.21 10.12
CA THR A 85 9.47 -6.54 9.88
C THR A 85 10.35 -6.61 8.62
N LYS A 86 10.37 -5.55 7.80
CA LYS A 86 10.96 -5.50 6.44
C LYS A 86 10.44 -6.60 5.50
N GLY A 87 9.19 -6.99 5.68
CA GLY A 87 8.61 -8.13 4.97
C GLY A 87 7.19 -7.82 4.54
N GLY A 88 6.81 -8.34 3.40
CA GLY A 88 5.44 -8.31 2.89
C GLY A 88 5.41 -8.89 1.50
N ASP A 89 4.23 -9.23 1.00
CA ASP A 89 4.05 -9.74 -0.35
C ASP A 89 3.50 -8.63 -1.28
N CYS A 90 2.78 -8.98 -2.35
CA CYS A 90 2.46 -8.00 -3.37
C CYS A 90 1.49 -6.90 -2.89
N GLU A 91 0.52 -7.27 -2.06
CA GLU A 91 -0.47 -6.35 -1.53
C GLU A 91 0.13 -5.37 -0.53
N ASP A 92 1.01 -5.87 0.33
CA ASP A 92 1.67 -5.09 1.37
C ASP A 92 2.48 -3.94 0.77
N PHE A 93 3.18 -4.20 -0.34
CA PHE A 93 3.89 -3.14 -1.07
C PHE A 93 2.93 -2.10 -1.65
N ALA A 94 1.80 -2.53 -2.23
CA ALA A 94 0.83 -1.61 -2.81
C ALA A 94 0.14 -0.75 -1.73
N ILE A 95 -0.18 -1.36 -0.57
CA ILE A 95 -0.74 -0.69 0.61
C ILE A 95 0.25 0.32 1.18
N PHE A 96 1.51 -0.07 1.37
CA PHE A 96 2.56 0.80 1.87
C PHE A 96 2.72 2.05 0.98
N LYS A 97 2.80 1.85 -0.34
CA LYS A 97 2.91 2.94 -1.32
C LYS A 97 1.69 3.85 -1.26
N TYR A 98 0.49 3.28 -1.20
CA TYR A 98 -0.76 4.03 -1.13
C TYR A 98 -0.80 4.98 0.07
N PHE A 99 -0.52 4.48 1.27
CA PHE A 99 -0.57 5.30 2.48
C PHE A 99 0.57 6.32 2.55
N THR A 100 1.75 5.97 2.03
CA THR A 100 2.87 6.92 1.92
C THR A 100 2.48 8.10 1.01
N LEU A 101 1.89 7.82 -0.15
CA LEU A 101 1.44 8.86 -1.09
C LEU A 101 0.29 9.70 -0.53
N LYS A 102 -0.63 9.06 0.19
CA LYS A 102 -1.71 9.76 0.89
C LYS A 102 -1.14 10.72 1.95
N ALA A 103 -0.12 10.30 2.70
CA ALA A 103 0.56 11.15 3.68
C ALA A 103 1.32 12.32 3.02
N MET A 104 1.85 12.13 1.80
CA MET A 104 2.41 13.21 0.97
C MET A 104 1.34 14.12 0.34
N GLY A 105 0.06 13.87 0.60
CA GLY A 105 -1.07 14.68 0.13
C GLY A 105 -1.54 14.37 -1.30
N VAL A 106 -1.19 13.22 -1.89
CA VAL A 106 -1.78 12.80 -3.17
C VAL A 106 -3.27 12.56 -3.00
N ASP A 107 -4.07 13.12 -3.91
CA ASP A 107 -5.51 12.93 -3.91
C ASP A 107 -5.84 11.44 -4.08
N GLU A 108 -6.67 10.94 -3.18
CA GLU A 108 -7.07 9.54 -3.15
C GLU A 108 -7.93 9.15 -4.36
N SER A 109 -8.70 10.09 -4.92
CA SER A 109 -9.45 9.84 -6.16
C SER A 109 -8.55 9.49 -7.35
N LYS A 110 -7.26 9.83 -7.28
CA LYS A 110 -6.25 9.49 -8.28
C LYS A 110 -5.61 8.12 -8.06
N MET A 111 -5.80 7.47 -6.91
CA MET A 111 -5.10 6.24 -6.53
C MET A 111 -6.07 5.07 -6.39
N ARG A 112 -5.70 3.90 -6.90
CA ARG A 112 -6.47 2.66 -6.69
C ARG A 112 -5.53 1.48 -6.49
N LEU A 113 -5.89 0.57 -5.59
CA LEU A 113 -5.29 -0.75 -5.52
C LEU A 113 -5.92 -1.60 -6.62
N MET A 114 -5.10 -2.34 -7.36
CA MET A 114 -5.55 -3.15 -8.49
C MET A 114 -5.05 -4.58 -8.36
N TYR A 115 -6.00 -5.51 -8.34
CA TYR A 115 -5.74 -6.93 -8.45
C TYR A 115 -5.61 -7.30 -9.93
N VAL A 116 -4.53 -7.99 -10.26
CA VAL A 116 -4.13 -8.36 -11.62
C VAL A 116 -3.66 -9.82 -11.65
N ARG A 117 -3.61 -10.41 -12.85
CA ARG A 117 -2.81 -11.62 -13.11
C ARG A 117 -1.46 -11.19 -13.65
N ALA A 118 -0.37 -11.56 -12.98
CA ALA A 118 0.98 -11.42 -13.52
C ALA A 118 1.24 -12.56 -14.51
N LEU A 119 1.19 -12.26 -15.81
CA LEU A 119 1.17 -13.28 -16.88
C LEU A 119 2.49 -14.03 -17.04
N LEU A 120 3.62 -13.42 -16.66
CA LEU A 120 4.94 -14.04 -16.80
C LEU A 120 5.17 -15.19 -15.81
N ILE A 121 4.63 -15.06 -14.59
CA ILE A 121 4.68 -16.08 -13.53
C ILE A 121 3.35 -16.83 -13.40
N ASN A 122 2.33 -16.35 -14.10
CA ASN A 122 0.97 -16.88 -14.10
C ASN A 122 0.32 -16.94 -12.71
N GLU A 123 0.53 -15.91 -11.89
CA GLU A 123 0.03 -15.83 -10.51
C GLU A 123 -0.86 -14.59 -10.31
N PRO A 124 -1.78 -14.63 -9.33
CA PRO A 124 -2.34 -13.43 -8.71
C PRO A 124 -1.26 -12.42 -8.32
N HIS A 125 -1.56 -11.13 -8.47
CA HIS A 125 -0.65 -10.07 -8.08
C HIS A 125 -1.44 -8.79 -7.74
N MET A 126 -0.86 -7.92 -6.92
CA MET A 126 -1.44 -6.63 -6.59
C MET A 126 -0.47 -5.48 -6.89
N VAL A 127 -1.02 -4.42 -7.49
CA VAL A 127 -0.27 -3.20 -7.82
C VAL A 127 -1.04 -1.97 -7.37
N LEU A 128 -0.33 -0.86 -7.19
CA LEU A 128 -0.95 0.46 -7.04
C LEU A 128 -1.01 1.13 -8.41
N ILE A 129 -2.17 1.66 -8.78
CA ILE A 129 -2.33 2.47 -9.99
C ILE A 129 -2.63 3.92 -9.64
N TYR A 130 -2.09 4.83 -10.44
CA TYR A 130 -2.29 6.28 -10.33
C TYR A 130 -2.85 6.85 -11.63
N PHE A 131 -3.85 7.70 -11.52
CA PHE A 131 -4.45 8.47 -12.61
C PHE A 131 -4.14 9.95 -12.43
N GLU A 132 -3.44 10.57 -13.38
CA GLU A 132 -3.21 12.03 -13.35
C GLU A 132 -4.54 12.80 -13.44
N ASP A 133 -5.43 12.30 -14.31
CA ASP A 133 -6.84 12.67 -14.42
C ASP A 133 -7.69 11.42 -14.77
N PRO A 134 -9.03 11.46 -14.61
CA PRO A 134 -9.90 10.29 -14.81
C PRO A 134 -9.88 9.64 -16.20
N LYS A 135 -9.36 10.33 -17.23
CA LYS A 135 -9.25 9.83 -18.61
C LYS A 135 -7.82 9.51 -19.01
N ALA A 136 -6.83 9.87 -18.20
CA ALA A 136 -5.42 9.58 -18.45
C ALA A 136 -5.13 8.07 -18.45
N MET A 137 -4.09 7.69 -19.20
CA MET A 137 -3.51 6.36 -19.08
C MET A 137 -2.88 6.23 -17.68
N PRO A 138 -3.31 5.26 -16.84
CA PRO A 138 -2.78 5.16 -15.49
C PRO A 138 -1.32 4.72 -15.50
N LEU A 139 -0.59 5.21 -14.51
CA LEU A 139 0.75 4.73 -14.15
C LEU A 139 0.62 3.55 -13.18
N VAL A 140 1.52 2.57 -13.31
CA VAL A 140 1.56 1.37 -12.48
C VAL A 140 2.79 1.40 -11.58
N LEU A 141 2.56 1.32 -10.28
CA LEU A 141 3.57 1.19 -9.23
C LEU A 141 3.57 -0.25 -8.73
N ASP A 142 4.69 -0.93 -8.88
CA ASP A 142 4.79 -2.39 -8.72
C ASP A 142 6.10 -2.75 -7.98
N ASN A 143 6.12 -3.88 -7.30
CA ASN A 143 7.28 -4.49 -6.67
C ASN A 143 8.02 -5.47 -7.59
N LEU A 144 7.34 -6.13 -8.54
CA LEU A 144 7.99 -7.02 -9.52
C LEU A 144 8.77 -6.23 -10.58
N LYS A 145 8.23 -5.08 -11.00
CA LYS A 145 8.88 -4.14 -11.92
C LYS A 145 8.90 -2.77 -11.29
N THR A 146 10.06 -2.40 -10.74
CA THR A 146 10.21 -1.18 -9.94
C THR A 146 10.15 0.12 -10.75
N LYS A 147 10.36 0.07 -12.07
CA LYS A 147 10.16 1.24 -12.93
C LYS A 147 8.66 1.52 -13.07
N ILE A 148 8.25 2.74 -12.75
CA ILE A 148 6.87 3.20 -12.97
C ILE A 148 6.64 3.32 -14.46
N LEU A 149 5.62 2.61 -14.95
CA LEU A 149 5.28 2.56 -16.38
C LEU A 149 3.78 2.79 -16.57
N PRO A 150 3.37 3.42 -17.70
CA PRO A 150 1.98 3.44 -18.11
C PRO A 150 1.42 2.03 -18.29
N ALA A 151 0.13 1.83 -17.99
CA ALA A 151 -0.50 0.51 -18.01
C ALA A 151 -0.43 -0.18 -19.38
N ASN A 152 -0.48 0.57 -20.49
CA ASN A 152 -0.32 0.02 -21.84
C ASN A 152 1.09 -0.53 -22.14
N GLN A 153 2.09 -0.18 -21.32
CA GLN A 153 3.45 -0.75 -21.36
C GLN A 153 3.63 -1.93 -20.40
N ARG A 154 2.63 -2.23 -19.56
CA ARG A 154 2.58 -3.38 -18.65
C ARG A 154 1.74 -4.52 -19.22
N ARG A 155 2.08 -4.97 -20.43
CA ARG A 155 1.41 -6.10 -21.11
C ARG A 155 1.60 -7.44 -20.37
N ASP A 156 2.51 -7.47 -19.41
CA ASP A 156 2.73 -8.57 -18.47
C ASP A 156 1.67 -8.64 -17.37
N LEU A 157 0.80 -7.64 -17.22
CA LEU A 157 -0.29 -7.62 -16.24
C LEU A 157 -1.64 -7.64 -16.94
N LYS A 158 -2.52 -8.55 -16.52
CA LYS A 158 -3.93 -8.56 -16.93
C LYS A 158 -4.79 -8.02 -15.80
N PRO A 159 -5.44 -6.84 -15.96
CA PRO A 159 -6.29 -6.28 -14.91
C PRO A 159 -7.51 -7.16 -14.67
N ILE A 160 -7.88 -7.33 -13.40
CA ILE A 160 -9.07 -8.08 -12.99
C ILE A 160 -10.06 -7.13 -12.30
N TYR A 161 -9.65 -6.44 -11.23
CA TYR A 161 -10.51 -5.49 -10.51
C TYR A 161 -9.68 -4.42 -9.79
N SER A 162 -10.27 -3.27 -9.49
CA SER A 162 -9.63 -2.20 -8.71
C SER A 162 -10.55 -1.59 -7.66
N PHE A 163 -9.99 -1.24 -6.51
CA PHE A 163 -10.71 -0.64 -5.39
C PHE A 163 -9.92 0.50 -4.77
N ASN A 164 -10.63 1.32 -3.98
CA ASN A 164 -10.03 2.43 -3.27
C ASN A 164 -9.55 1.98 -1.88
N GLY A 165 -8.45 2.56 -1.37
CA GLY A 165 -7.82 2.15 -0.11
C GLY A 165 -8.71 2.36 1.13
N GLN A 166 -9.69 3.25 1.07
CA GLN A 166 -10.68 3.41 2.15
C GLN A 166 -11.58 2.17 2.32
N GLY A 167 -11.90 1.46 1.22
CA GLY A 167 -12.66 0.22 1.26
C GLY A 167 -11.92 -0.90 2.00
N LEU A 168 -10.60 -0.93 1.84
CA LEU A 168 -9.71 -1.87 2.54
C LEU A 168 -9.70 -1.62 4.05
N TRP A 169 -9.55 -0.36 4.47
CA TRP A 169 -9.47 -0.02 5.90
C TRP A 169 -10.81 -0.23 6.61
N LEU A 170 -11.93 0.10 5.96
CA LEU A 170 -13.27 -0.18 6.47
C LEU A 170 -13.52 -1.69 6.63
N ALA A 171 -12.95 -2.53 5.78
CA ALA A 171 -13.03 -3.98 5.92
C ALA A 171 -12.18 -4.51 7.09
N LYS A 172 -10.95 -4.00 7.28
CA LYS A 172 -10.09 -4.35 8.42
C LYS A 172 -10.72 -3.93 9.75
N ALA A 173 -11.31 -2.74 9.81
CA ALA A 173 -12.05 -2.25 10.97
C ALA A 173 -13.30 -3.09 11.29
N GLN A 174 -13.91 -3.73 10.29
CA GLN A 174 -15.06 -4.64 10.52
C GLN A 174 -14.64 -6.02 11.05
N GLY A 175 -13.39 -6.45 10.85
CA GLY A 175 -12.81 -7.64 11.47
C GLY A 175 -12.35 -7.45 12.92
N LEU A 176 -12.21 -6.20 13.38
CA LEU A 176 -11.94 -5.81 14.76
C LEU A 176 -13.19 -5.16 15.34
N GLY A 177 -14.14 -5.99 15.78
CA GLY A 177 -15.52 -5.61 16.08
C GLY A 177 -15.72 -4.22 16.72
N SER A 178 -16.46 -3.34 16.05
CA SER A 178 -17.66 -2.69 16.59
C SER A 178 -18.30 -1.76 15.55
N ASN A 179 -19.60 -1.97 15.35
CA ASN A 179 -20.60 -1.11 14.68
C ASN A 179 -20.41 -0.69 13.21
N LYS A 180 -21.37 -1.14 12.41
CA LYS A 180 -21.55 -0.91 10.97
C LYS A 180 -21.54 0.58 10.59
N PRO A 181 -20.75 0.97 9.58
CA PRO A 181 -21.08 2.10 8.72
C PRO A 181 -21.82 1.59 7.47
N THR A 182 -22.98 2.18 7.21
CA THR A 182 -23.76 2.00 5.99
C THR A 182 -23.06 2.69 4.82
N SER A 183 -22.34 1.92 4.01
CA SER A 183 -22.07 2.30 2.62
C SER A 183 -22.06 1.04 1.76
N SER A 184 -22.62 1.14 0.56
CA SER A 184 -22.88 0.07 -0.41
C SER A 184 -21.63 -0.66 -0.94
N GLY A 185 -20.43 -0.39 -0.41
CA GLY A 185 -19.16 -0.97 -0.86
C GLY A 185 -18.69 -2.22 -0.11
N THR A 186 -19.30 -2.58 1.02
CA THR A 186 -18.83 -3.70 1.88
C THR A 186 -19.26 -5.08 1.39
N LYS A 187 -20.45 -5.21 0.78
CA LYS A 187 -20.94 -6.52 0.28
C LYS A 187 -20.06 -7.08 -0.84
N SER A 188 -19.60 -6.25 -1.76
CA SER A 188 -18.76 -6.70 -2.88
C SER A 188 -17.34 -7.08 -2.46
N TRP A 189 -16.86 -6.64 -1.30
CA TRP A 189 -15.51 -6.92 -0.82
C TRP A 189 -15.43 -8.27 -0.08
N THR A 190 -16.35 -8.54 0.85
CA THR A 190 -16.39 -9.83 1.55
C THR A 190 -16.61 -10.98 0.56
N ASP A 191 -17.50 -10.78 -0.42
CA ASP A 191 -17.73 -11.75 -1.50
C ASP A 191 -16.50 -11.90 -2.42
N LEU A 192 -15.67 -10.87 -2.57
CA LEU A 192 -14.44 -10.89 -3.39
C LEU A 192 -13.30 -11.62 -2.69
N VAL A 193 -13.05 -11.34 -1.40
CA VAL A 193 -12.06 -12.06 -0.59
C VAL A 193 -12.41 -13.56 -0.58
N ASN A 194 -13.70 -13.89 -0.35
CA ASN A 194 -14.17 -15.27 -0.41
C ASN A 194 -13.91 -15.91 -1.78
N ARG A 195 -14.04 -15.19 -2.89
CA ARG A 195 -13.78 -15.75 -4.24
C ARG A 195 -12.29 -15.92 -4.53
N ILE A 196 -11.45 -14.98 -4.09
CA ILE A 196 -10.00 -15.06 -4.21
C ILE A 196 -9.46 -16.24 -3.39
N GLU A 197 -9.92 -16.41 -2.14
CA GLU A 197 -9.57 -17.55 -1.29
C GLU A 197 -10.02 -18.90 -1.88
N ASN A 198 -11.11 -18.92 -2.64
CA ASN A 198 -11.65 -20.12 -3.29
C ASN A 198 -11.15 -20.34 -4.74
N GLY A 199 -10.30 -19.46 -5.27
CA GLY A 199 -9.74 -19.58 -6.62
C GLY A 199 -10.73 -19.33 -7.76
N GLU A 200 -11.78 -18.53 -7.54
CA GLU A 200 -12.84 -18.16 -8.50
C GLU A 200 -12.70 -16.76 -9.13
#